data_AF-A0A7Y2RB96-F1
#
_entry.id   AF-A0A7Y2RB96-F1
#
_cell.length_a   1.000
_cell.length_b   1.000
_cell.length_c   1.000
_cell.angle_alpha   90.00
_cell.angle_beta   90.00
_cell.angle_gamma   90.00
#
_symmetry.space_group_name_H-M   'P 1'
#
loop_
_entity.id
_entity.type
_entity.pdbx_description
1 polymer ?
#
loop_
_entity_poly.entity_id
_entity_poly.type
_entity_poly.pdbx_seq_one_letter_code
_entity_poly.pdbx_strand_id
1 'polypeptide(L)'
;MTENPKVGLDRSKTGRAKGTPNKTTALLKDAILLAATKAGGKDGLVGYLEIQAAANPGPFMALLGKVLPMQIAGDPDSPIVHEVIRRIVRPSDPNG
;
A
#
# COMPACT_ATOMS: atom_id res chain seq x y z
N MET A 1 -14.19 52.71 -1.96
CA MET A 1 -14.47 51.27 -1.74
C MET A 1 -13.13 50.55 -1.75
N THR A 2 -12.57 50.32 -0.58
CA THR A 2 -11.24 49.73 -0.39
C THR A 2 -11.32 48.22 -0.55
N GLU A 3 -10.64 47.65 -1.54
CA GLU A 3 -10.47 46.21 -1.67
C GLU A 3 -9.56 45.70 -0.54
N ASN A 4 -10.10 44.81 0.31
CA ASN A 4 -9.31 44.07 1.28
C ASN A 4 -8.53 42.93 0.57
N PRO A 5 -7.28 42.66 0.95
CA PRO A 5 -6.55 41.51 0.43
C PRO A 5 -7.16 40.21 0.97
N LYS A 6 -7.36 39.20 0.10
CA LYS A 6 -7.82 37.87 0.49
C LYS A 6 -6.72 37.14 1.27
N VAL A 7 -6.72 37.31 2.60
CA VAL A 7 -5.86 36.57 3.54
C VAL A 7 -6.46 35.18 3.81
N GLY A 8 -5.64 34.14 3.61
CA GLY A 8 -5.80 32.83 4.25
C GLY A 8 -6.68 31.81 3.52
N LEU A 9 -6.15 31.18 2.46
CA LEU A 9 -6.70 29.89 2.01
C LEU A 9 -6.28 28.82 3.02
N ASP A 10 -7.24 28.22 3.70
CA ASP A 10 -7.04 27.10 4.64
C ASP A 10 -6.28 25.96 3.94
N ARG A 11 -4.97 25.87 4.21
CA ARG A 11 -4.07 24.87 3.63
C ARG A 11 -4.45 23.43 3.99
N SER A 12 -5.29 23.23 5.01
CA SER A 12 -5.80 21.89 5.35
C SER A 12 -6.71 21.32 4.26
N LYS A 13 -7.29 22.18 3.41
CA LYS A 13 -8.20 21.79 2.30
C LYS A 13 -7.53 21.79 0.93
N THR A 14 -6.25 22.15 0.84
CA THR A 14 -5.53 22.29 -0.45
C THR A 14 -4.47 21.20 -0.68
N GLY A 15 -4.40 20.20 0.20
CA GLY A 15 -3.58 19.00 -0.03
C GLY A 15 -4.21 18.07 -1.06
N ARG A 16 -3.39 17.27 -1.76
CA ARG A 16 -3.92 16.13 -2.54
C ARG A 16 -4.76 15.25 -1.60
N ALA A 17 -5.92 14.78 -2.08
CA ALA A 17 -6.76 13.89 -1.31
C ALA A 17 -5.93 12.69 -0.82
N LYS A 18 -6.08 12.35 0.46
CA LYS A 18 -5.37 11.23 1.07
C LYS A 18 -5.70 9.96 0.28
N GLY A 19 -4.68 9.32 -0.28
CA GLY A 19 -4.84 8.15 -1.14
C GLY A 19 -4.78 8.42 -2.65
N THR A 20 -4.72 9.68 -3.11
CA THR A 20 -4.45 9.97 -4.53
C THR A 20 -3.07 9.42 -4.91
N PRO A 21 -2.98 8.45 -5.84
CA PRO A 21 -1.71 7.89 -6.27
C PRO A 21 -0.82 8.99 -6.88
N ASN A 22 0.47 8.97 -6.55
CA ASN A 22 1.43 9.82 -7.24
C ASN A 22 1.50 9.40 -8.72
N LYS A 23 1.14 10.29 -9.65
CA LYS A 23 1.04 10.00 -11.08
C LYS A 23 2.31 9.36 -11.66
N THR A 24 3.49 9.83 -11.24
CA THR A 24 4.78 9.26 -11.69
C THR A 24 4.98 7.84 -11.18
N THR A 25 4.63 7.57 -9.93
CA THR A 25 4.68 6.23 -9.34
C THR A 25 3.66 5.29 -9.99
N ALA A 26 2.48 5.79 -10.37
CA ALA A 26 1.47 5.01 -11.10
C ALA A 26 2.00 4.58 -12.48
N LEU A 27 2.51 5.53 -13.27
CA LEU A 27 3.11 5.23 -14.58
C LEU A 27 4.26 4.23 -14.50
N LEU A 28 5.11 4.34 -13.48
CA LEU A 28 6.20 3.39 -13.26
C LEU A 28 5.69 1.99 -12.93
N LYS A 29 4.67 1.87 -12.06
CA LYS A 29 4.03 0.58 -11.73
C LYS A 29 3.46 -0.07 -12.99
N ASP A 30 2.74 0.70 -13.80
CA ASP A 30 2.12 0.20 -15.03
C ASP A 30 3.18 -0.28 -16.03
N ALA A 31 4.27 0.48 -16.20
CA ALA A 31 5.39 0.09 -17.07
C ALA A 31 6.06 -1.21 -16.61
N ILE A 32 6.28 -1.37 -15.29
CA ILE A 32 6.86 -2.59 -14.72
C ILE A 32 5.93 -3.78 -14.94
N LEU A 33 4.62 -3.63 -14.69
CA LEU A 33 3.65 -4.70 -14.89
C LEU A 33 3.55 -5.12 -16.36
N LEU A 34 3.57 -4.15 -17.28
CA LEU A 34 3.58 -4.43 -18.71
C LEU A 34 4.85 -5.18 -19.13
N ALA A 35 6.02 -4.77 -18.64
CA ALA A 35 7.29 -5.43 -18.93
C ALA A 35 7.30 -6.87 -18.40
N ALA A 36 6.86 -7.08 -17.16
CA ALA A 36 6.76 -8.40 -16.56
C ALA A 36 5.76 -9.30 -17.31
N THR A 37 4.62 -8.75 -17.74
CA THR A 37 3.64 -9.48 -18.57
C THR A 37 4.26 -9.94 -19.89
N LYS A 38 4.98 -9.04 -20.57
CA LYS A 38 5.66 -9.39 -21.83
C LYS A 38 6.78 -10.43 -21.62
N ALA A 39 7.51 -10.33 -20.51
CA ALA A 39 8.60 -11.24 -20.20
C ALA A 39 8.14 -12.69 -19.98
N GLY A 40 6.90 -12.91 -19.53
CA GLY A 40 6.33 -14.26 -19.42
C GLY A 40 5.68 -14.79 -20.69
N GLY A 41 5.79 -14.08 -21.82
CA GLY A 41 5.38 -14.58 -23.13
C GLY A 41 3.87 -14.83 -23.23
N LYS A 42 3.49 -16.05 -23.65
CA LYS A 42 2.09 -16.42 -23.91
C LYS A 42 1.24 -16.44 -22.64
N ASP A 43 1.85 -16.81 -21.52
CA ASP A 43 1.19 -16.93 -20.22
C ASP A 43 1.24 -15.62 -19.41
N GLY A 44 1.77 -14.56 -20.03
CA GLY A 44 1.75 -13.20 -19.47
C GLY A 44 2.48 -13.11 -18.13
N LEU A 45 1.88 -12.38 -17.18
CA LEU A 45 2.49 -12.20 -15.86
C LEU A 45 2.59 -13.52 -15.08
N VAL A 46 1.69 -14.47 -15.30
CA VAL A 46 1.72 -15.79 -14.65
C VAL A 46 2.95 -16.57 -15.12
N GLY A 47 3.19 -16.64 -16.42
CA GLY A 47 4.39 -17.28 -16.97
C GLY A 47 5.67 -16.66 -16.44
N TYR A 48 5.71 -15.33 -16.28
CA TYR A 48 6.87 -14.66 -15.67
C TYR A 48 7.07 -15.11 -14.21
N LEU A 49 5.99 -15.18 -13.43
CA LEU A 49 6.03 -15.61 -12.04
C LEU A 49 6.43 -17.09 -11.90
N GLU A 50 6.03 -17.98 -12.81
CA GLU A 50 6.48 -19.37 -12.85
C GLU A 50 7.99 -19.48 -13.11
N ILE A 51 8.51 -18.72 -14.07
CA ILE A 51 9.95 -18.62 -14.34
C ILE A 51 10.68 -18.14 -13.07
N GLN A 52 10.15 -17.13 -12.38
CA GLN A 52 10.74 -16.62 -11.14
C GLN A 52 10.61 -17.59 -9.97
N ALA A 53 9.55 -18.39 -9.89
CA ALA A 53 9.40 -19.40 -8.86
C ALA A 53 10.51 -20.45 -8.93
N ALA A 54 10.90 -20.85 -10.15
CA ALA A 54 12.00 -21.77 -10.38
C ALA A 54 13.38 -21.11 -10.22
N ALA A 55 13.58 -19.93 -10.80
CA ALA A 55 14.89 -19.26 -10.82
C ALA A 55 15.25 -18.56 -9.50
N ASN A 56 14.25 -18.02 -8.79
CA ASN A 56 14.39 -17.17 -7.60
C ASN A 56 13.37 -17.56 -6.51
N PRO A 57 13.49 -18.77 -5.90
CA PRO A 57 12.49 -19.29 -4.98
C PRO A 57 12.35 -18.46 -3.70
N GLY A 58 13.43 -17.89 -3.16
CA GLY A 58 13.39 -17.05 -1.96
C GLY A 58 12.50 -15.80 -2.12
N PRO A 59 12.76 -14.95 -3.13
CA PRO A 59 11.88 -13.84 -3.47
C PRO A 59 10.44 -14.26 -3.75
N PHE A 60 10.21 -15.39 -4.42
CA PHE A 60 8.87 -15.90 -4.70
C PHE A 60 8.11 -16.31 -3.42
N MET A 61 8.77 -17.02 -2.51
CA MET A 61 8.22 -17.38 -1.20
C MET A 61 7.86 -16.15 -0.37
N ALA A 62 8.66 -15.09 -0.43
CA ALA A 62 8.33 -13.83 0.22
C ALA A 62 7.10 -13.13 -0.38
N LEU A 63 6.82 -13.31 -1.68
CA LEU A 63 5.58 -12.85 -2.30
C LEU A 63 4.37 -13.66 -1.83
N LEU A 64 4.48 -15.00 -1.76
CA LEU A 64 3.42 -15.86 -1.21
C LEU A 64 3.04 -15.45 0.21
N GLY A 65 4.04 -15.18 1.06
CA GLY A 65 3.84 -14.68 2.41
C GLY A 65 3.15 -13.32 2.50
N LYS A 66 3.10 -12.52 1.43
CA LYS A 66 2.35 -11.24 1.38
C LYS A 66 0.94 -11.41 0.80
N VAL A 67 0.79 -12.28 -0.21
CA VAL A 67 -0.50 -12.49 -0.88
C VAL A 67 -1.49 -13.21 0.05
N LEU A 68 -1.05 -14.24 0.79
CA LEU A 68 -1.93 -14.99 1.69
C LEU A 68 -2.54 -14.10 2.80
N PRO A 69 -1.77 -13.26 3.52
CA PRO A 69 -2.36 -12.33 4.48
C PRO A 69 -3.24 -11.27 3.85
N MET A 70 -2.92 -10.77 2.64
CA MET A 70 -3.78 -9.79 1.95
C MET A 70 -5.13 -10.38 1.55
N GLN A 71 -5.21 -11.68 1.24
CA GLN A 71 -6.48 -12.37 0.98
C GLN A 71 -7.35 -12.43 2.24
N ILE A 72 -6.76 -12.69 3.41
CA ILE A 72 -7.48 -12.72 4.69
C ILE A 72 -7.87 -11.30 5.14
N ALA A 73 -7.00 -10.30 4.95
CA ALA A 73 -7.30 -8.91 5.28
C ALA A 73 -8.30 -8.24 4.33
N GLY A 74 -8.47 -8.80 3.13
CA GLY A 74 -9.34 -8.29 2.08
C GLY A 74 -10.72 -8.95 2.01
N ASP A 75 -11.01 -9.91 2.90
CA ASP A 75 -12.34 -10.52 3.01
C ASP A 75 -13.31 -9.52 3.68
N PRO A 76 -14.32 -8.98 2.95
CA PRO A 76 -15.32 -8.08 3.53
C PRO A 76 -16.19 -8.79 4.59
N ASP A 77 -16.31 -10.11 4.50
CA ASP A 77 -17.15 -10.93 5.38
C ASP A 77 -16.38 -11.45 6.60
N SER A 78 -15.04 -11.34 6.60
CA SER A 78 -14.16 -11.68 7.73
C SER A 78 -13.06 -10.63 7.95
N PRO A 79 -13.40 -9.37 8.27
CA PRO A 79 -12.41 -8.31 8.43
C PRO A 79 -11.51 -8.58 9.63
N ILE A 80 -10.19 -8.42 9.43
CA ILE A 80 -9.21 -8.48 10.52
C ILE A 80 -9.43 -7.26 11.43
N VAL A 81 -10.01 -7.47 12.60
CA VAL A 81 -10.18 -6.46 13.64
C VAL A 81 -8.86 -6.30 14.39
N HIS A 82 -8.14 -5.20 14.13
CA HIS A 82 -6.99 -4.83 14.94
C HIS A 82 -7.45 -4.07 16.19
N GLU A 83 -7.43 -4.74 17.35
CA GLU A 83 -7.62 -4.07 18.64
C GLU A 83 -6.30 -3.44 19.10
N VAL A 84 -6.26 -2.11 19.15
CA VAL A 84 -5.11 -1.38 19.70
C VAL A 84 -5.36 -1.12 21.18
N ILE A 85 -4.85 -2.00 22.06
CA ILE A 85 -4.90 -1.78 23.51
C ILE A 85 -3.84 -0.76 23.89
N ARG A 86 -4.25 0.47 24.21
CA ARG A 86 -3.37 1.50 24.79
C ARG A 86 -3.54 1.51 26.29
N ARG A 87 -2.50 1.07 27.03
CA ARG A 87 -2.42 1.26 28.48
C ARG A 87 -1.70 2.57 28.76
N ILE A 88 -2.43 3.58 29.23
CA ILE A 88 -1.84 4.82 29.74
C ILE A 88 -1.44 4.56 31.18
N VAL A 89 -0.15 4.42 31.45
CA VAL A 89 0.40 4.28 32.81
C VAL A 89 0.83 5.67 33.29
N ARG A 90 0.49 6.03 34.54
CA ARG A 90 1.00 7.25 35.15
C ARG A 90 2.47 7.04 35.54
N PRO A 91 3.36 8.03 35.39
CA PRO A 91 4.81 7.85 35.62
C PRO A 91 5.23 7.40 37.04
N SER A 92 4.31 7.36 38.01
CA SER A 92 4.62 7.08 39.42
C SER A 92 4.19 5.69 39.91
N ASP A 93 3.70 4.80 39.05
CA ASP A 93 3.37 3.43 39.47
C ASP A 93 4.64 2.55 39.39
N PRO A 94 5.14 1.98 40.50
CA PRO A 94 6.41 1.24 40.47
C PRO A 94 6.29 -0.10 39.75
N ASN A 95 5.07 -0.62 39.55
CA ASN A 95 4.77 -1.87 38.84
C ASN A 95 3.27 -1.94 38.45
N GLY A 96 2.85 -1.34 37.33
CA GLY A 96 1.61 -1.69 36.62
C GLY A 96 0.29 -1.13 37.16
#